data_AF-A0A537HLK5-F1
#
_entry.id   AF-A0A537HLK5-F1
#
_cell.length_a   1.000
_cell.length_b   1.000
_cell.length_c   1.000
_cell.angle_alpha   90.00
_cell.angle_beta   90.00
_cell.angle_gamma   90.00
#
_symmetry.space_group_name_H-M   'P 1'
#
loop_
_entity.id
_entity.type
_entity.pdbx_description
1 polymer ?
#
loop_
_entity_poly.entity_id
_entity_poly.type
_entity_poly.pdbx_seq_one_letter_code
_entity_poly.pdbx_strand_id
1 'polypeptide(L)'
;HRDPRALPHLLELARKHGLPLREHSPVQYFSKFYGQWAGQTHFEQISAEKLTMMIKMEIGDGVTELSCHPGYVDANHPTSYHIEREAELRTLCDPRIRRVLVEQAIRLISYHDFAKLC
;
A
#
# COMPACT_ATOMS: atom_id res chain seq x y z
N HIS A 1 12.30 -8.58 4.88
CA HIS A 1 12.33 -8.13 6.29
C HIS A 1 11.63 -9.10 7.24
N ARG A 2 10.56 -9.81 6.82
CA ARG A 2 9.89 -10.78 7.70
C ARG A 2 10.66 -12.10 7.97
N ASP A 3 11.67 -12.45 7.16
CA ASP A 3 12.55 -13.59 7.46
C ASP A 3 13.52 -13.20 8.60
N PRO A 4 13.50 -13.90 9.76
CA PRO A 4 14.31 -13.57 10.91
C PRO A 4 15.82 -13.67 10.64
N ARG A 5 16.25 -14.44 9.65
CA ARG A 5 17.67 -14.56 9.26
C ARG A 5 18.14 -13.33 8.48
N ALA A 6 17.26 -12.73 7.68
CA ALA A 6 17.57 -11.55 6.88
C ALA A 6 17.35 -10.23 7.63
N LEU A 7 16.44 -10.23 8.61
CA LEU A 7 16.01 -9.01 9.31
C LEU A 7 17.17 -8.20 9.92
N PRO A 8 18.14 -8.78 10.65
CA PRO A 8 19.24 -7.99 11.25
C PRO A 8 20.03 -7.21 10.19
N HIS A 9 20.32 -7.84 9.05
CA HIS A 9 21.06 -7.22 7.96
C HIS A 9 20.26 -6.10 7.28
N LEU A 10 18.96 -6.28 7.12
CA LEU A 10 18.08 -5.25 6.55
C LEU A 10 17.93 -4.04 7.49
N LEU A 11 17.84 -4.28 8.80
CA LEU A 11 17.83 -3.22 9.82
C LEU A 11 19.15 -2.46 9.85
N GLU A 12 20.27 -3.18 9.78
CA GLU A 12 21.60 -2.56 9.71
C GLU A 12 21.74 -1.66 8.48
N LEU A 13 21.33 -2.15 7.31
CA LEU A 13 21.36 -1.39 6.06
C LEU A 13 20.43 -0.17 6.13
N ALA A 14 19.20 -0.34 6.61
CA ALA A 14 18.24 0.74 6.80
C ALA A 14 18.81 1.84 7.69
N ARG A 15 19.40 1.48 8.85
CA ARG A 15 20.05 2.42 9.76
C ARG A 15 21.24 3.12 9.11
N LYS A 16 22.10 2.38 8.41
CA LYS A 16 23.29 2.92 7.73
C LYS A 16 22.94 3.98 6.68
N HIS A 17 21.81 3.81 6.01
CA HIS A 17 21.36 4.71 4.95
C HIS A 17 20.28 5.71 5.40
N GLY A 18 19.88 5.70 6.68
CA GLY A 18 18.81 6.57 7.18
C GLY A 18 17.45 6.30 6.51
N LEU A 19 17.19 5.06 6.08
CA LEU A 19 15.98 4.68 5.38
C LEU A 19 14.96 4.05 6.35
N PRO A 20 13.68 4.42 6.30
CA PRO A 20 12.64 3.72 7.03
C PRO A 20 12.42 2.33 6.43
N LEU A 21 12.52 1.31 7.27
CA LEU A 21 12.18 -0.06 6.89
C LEU A 21 10.69 -0.31 7.17
N ARG A 22 9.97 -0.83 6.17
CA ARG A 22 8.56 -1.25 6.30
C ARG A 22 8.38 -2.15 7.52
N GLU A 23 7.34 -1.91 8.32
CA GLU A 23 7.03 -2.62 9.58
C GLU A 23 8.08 -2.47 10.70
N HIS A 24 9.15 -1.71 10.47
CA HIS A 24 10.23 -1.43 11.43
C HIS A 24 10.56 0.08 11.49
N SER A 25 9.55 0.91 11.23
CA SER A 25 9.59 2.36 11.31
C SER A 25 8.25 2.88 11.84
N PRO A 26 8.12 4.18 12.17
CA PRO A 26 6.83 4.76 12.57
C PRO A 26 5.74 4.70 11.49
N VAL A 27 6.09 4.35 10.24
CA VAL A 27 5.11 4.18 9.14
C VAL A 27 4.35 2.87 9.31
N GLN A 28 3.04 2.97 9.47
CA GLN A 28 2.14 1.83 9.64
C GLN A 28 1.87 1.16 8.30
N TYR A 29 2.20 -0.12 8.16
CA TYR A 29 1.96 -0.87 6.93
C TYR A 29 0.50 -1.35 6.85
N PHE A 30 -0.21 -0.96 5.79
CA PHE A 30 -1.60 -1.32 5.53
C PHE A 30 -1.70 -2.20 4.28
N SER A 31 -1.95 -3.49 4.48
CA SER A 31 -1.96 -4.51 3.42
C SER A 31 -3.35 -5.02 3.02
N LYS A 32 -4.42 -4.46 3.60
CA LYS A 32 -5.78 -5.00 3.40
C LYS A 32 -6.38 -4.68 2.02
N PHE A 33 -5.83 -3.70 1.30
CA PHE A 33 -6.16 -3.44 -0.11
C PHE A 33 -5.47 -4.48 -0.99
N TYR A 34 -6.02 -5.68 -1.02
CA TYR A 34 -5.48 -6.83 -1.76
C TYR A 34 -6.62 -7.73 -2.22
N GLY A 35 -6.66 -8.02 -3.50
CA GLY A 35 -7.79 -8.66 -4.18
C GLY A 35 -7.64 -10.16 -4.39
N GLN A 36 -6.76 -10.84 -3.65
CA GLN A 36 -6.55 -12.27 -3.84
C GLN A 36 -6.34 -13.00 -2.51
N TRP A 37 -7.02 -14.12 -2.29
CA TRP A 37 -6.69 -15.05 -1.22
C TRP A 37 -7.27 -16.43 -1.54
N ALA A 38 -6.72 -17.48 -0.93
CA ALA A 38 -7.13 -18.87 -1.20
C ALA A 38 -7.14 -19.25 -2.70
N GLY A 39 -6.29 -18.61 -3.52
CA GLY A 39 -6.22 -18.82 -4.96
C GLY A 39 -7.38 -18.21 -5.76
N GLN A 40 -8.20 -17.35 -5.14
CA GLN A 40 -9.35 -16.70 -5.76
C GLN A 40 -9.17 -15.19 -5.83
N THR A 41 -9.71 -14.61 -6.90
CA THR A 41 -9.79 -13.16 -7.09
C THR A 41 -11.05 -12.59 -6.46
N HIS A 42 -10.89 -11.45 -5.79
CA HIS A 42 -11.88 -10.75 -5.00
C HIS A 42 -11.88 -9.27 -5.36
N PHE A 43 -12.50 -8.94 -6.50
CA PHE A 43 -12.54 -7.57 -7.02
C PHE A 43 -13.27 -6.59 -6.09
N GLU A 44 -14.24 -7.08 -5.32
CA GLU A 44 -14.94 -6.31 -4.30
C GLU A 44 -13.97 -5.72 -3.27
N GLN A 45 -12.89 -6.44 -2.95
CA GLN A 45 -11.91 -6.02 -1.95
C GLN A 45 -10.99 -4.88 -2.46
N ILE A 46 -10.81 -4.79 -3.78
CA ILE A 46 -10.00 -3.77 -4.46
C ILE A 46 -10.84 -2.78 -5.25
N SER A 47 -12.13 -2.62 -4.88
CA SER A 47 -13.04 -1.63 -5.45
C SER A 47 -12.85 -0.24 -4.82
N ALA A 48 -13.28 0.81 -5.52
CA ALA A 48 -13.24 2.16 -4.99
C ALA A 48 -14.16 2.36 -3.78
N GLU A 49 -15.30 1.66 -3.75
CA GLU A 49 -16.21 1.61 -2.61
C GLU A 49 -15.51 1.03 -1.39
N LYS A 50 -14.82 -0.10 -1.55
CA LYS A 50 -14.11 -0.74 -0.45
C LYS A 50 -12.91 0.07 0.03
N LEU A 51 -12.13 0.63 -0.89
CA LEU A 51 -11.00 1.49 -0.51
C LEU A 51 -11.48 2.77 0.21
N THR A 52 -12.59 3.36 -0.21
CA THR A 52 -13.21 4.49 0.50
C THR A 52 -13.58 4.10 1.94
N MET A 53 -14.16 2.91 2.13
CA MET A 53 -14.49 2.39 3.47
C MET A 53 -13.22 2.17 4.31
N MET A 54 -12.18 1.55 3.75
CA MET A 54 -10.89 1.34 4.45
C MET A 54 -10.28 2.67 4.90
N ILE A 55 -10.26 3.67 4.01
CA ILE A 55 -9.73 5.00 4.30
C ILE A 55 -10.49 5.66 5.45
N LYS A 56 -11.83 5.56 5.49
CA LYS A 56 -12.64 6.19 6.54
C LYS A 56 -12.58 5.47 7.89
N MET A 57 -12.40 4.15 7.90
CA MET A 57 -12.63 3.32 9.08
C MET A 57 -11.36 2.72 9.67
N GLU A 58 -10.29 2.60 8.90
CA GLU A 58 -9.12 1.79 9.27
C GLU A 58 -7.78 2.55 9.18
N ILE A 59 -7.75 3.68 8.48
CA ILE A 59 -6.58 4.57 8.45
C ILE A 59 -6.71 5.56 9.61
N GLY A 60 -5.80 5.43 10.58
CA GLY A 60 -5.76 6.28 11.77
C GLY A 60 -4.71 7.39 11.68
N ASP A 61 -4.50 8.05 12.80
CA ASP A 61 -3.49 9.12 12.93
C ASP A 61 -2.07 8.59 12.66
N GLY A 62 -1.23 9.49 12.13
CA GLY A 62 0.16 9.23 11.81
C GLY A 62 0.41 9.03 10.32
N VAL A 63 1.33 8.13 9.98
CA VAL A 63 1.73 7.86 8.59
C VAL A 63 1.41 6.40 8.27
N THR A 64 0.62 6.19 7.23
CA THR A 64 0.26 4.86 6.74
C THR A 64 0.80 4.63 5.34
N GLU A 65 1.47 3.49 5.14
CA GLU A 65 1.84 2.96 3.84
C GLU A 65 0.78 1.96 3.38
N LEU A 66 -0.07 2.36 2.43
CA LEU A 66 -1.01 1.44 1.79
C LEU A 66 -0.31 0.65 0.68
N SER A 67 -0.25 -0.68 0.83
CA SER A 67 0.28 -1.56 -0.21
C SER A 67 -0.69 -1.66 -1.38
N CYS A 68 -0.16 -1.59 -2.59
CA CYS A 68 -0.91 -1.81 -3.83
C CYS A 68 0.04 -2.28 -4.95
N HIS A 69 -0.53 -2.78 -6.03
CA HIS A 69 0.13 -3.37 -7.18
C HIS A 69 -0.49 -2.91 -8.51
N PRO A 70 -0.85 -1.62 -8.69
CA PRO A 70 -1.49 -1.16 -9.91
C PRO A 70 -0.60 -1.42 -11.13
N GLY A 71 -1.24 -1.74 -12.25
CA GLY A 71 -0.53 -1.95 -13.51
C GLY A 71 -1.41 -2.55 -14.58
N TYR A 72 -0.93 -2.50 -15.82
CA TYR A 72 -1.55 -3.18 -16.95
C TYR A 72 -1.13 -4.64 -17.00
N VAL A 73 -2.03 -5.48 -17.48
CA VAL A 73 -1.76 -6.86 -17.82
C VAL A 73 -0.68 -6.93 -18.91
N ASP A 74 0.37 -7.72 -18.67
CA ASP A 74 1.42 -7.97 -19.64
C ASP A 74 1.59 -9.47 -19.85
N ALA A 75 1.31 -9.93 -21.07
CA ALA A 75 1.43 -11.34 -21.44
C ALA A 75 2.87 -11.87 -21.34
N ASN A 76 3.88 -10.99 -21.40
CA ASN A 76 5.29 -11.35 -21.25
C ASN A 76 5.74 -11.41 -19.78
N HIS A 77 4.87 -11.03 -18.84
CA HIS A 77 5.18 -10.99 -17.42
C HIS A 77 4.12 -11.72 -16.59
N PRO A 78 4.03 -13.05 -16.72
CA PRO A 78 3.01 -13.84 -16.01
C PRO A 78 3.24 -13.76 -14.50
N THR A 79 2.20 -13.34 -13.79
CA THR A 79 2.14 -13.23 -12.34
C THR A 79 0.83 -13.87 -11.87
N SER A 80 0.83 -14.43 -10.66
CA SER A 80 -0.41 -14.94 -10.05
C SER A 80 -1.39 -13.82 -9.72
N TYR A 81 -0.90 -12.60 -9.53
CA TYR A 81 -1.69 -11.39 -9.29
C TYR A 81 -1.68 -10.53 -10.55
N HIS A 82 -2.70 -10.69 -11.38
CA HIS A 82 -2.68 -10.30 -12.79
C HIS A 82 -3.81 -9.32 -13.10
N ILE A 83 -5.03 -9.81 -13.32
CA ILE A 83 -6.20 -8.98 -13.65
C ILE A 83 -6.59 -8.04 -12.49
N GLU A 84 -6.18 -8.38 -11.28
CA GLU A 84 -6.31 -7.58 -10.07
C GLU A 84 -5.55 -6.26 -10.18
N ARG A 85 -4.39 -6.23 -10.85
CA ARG A 85 -3.55 -5.03 -10.99
C ARG A 85 -4.25 -3.91 -11.75
N GLU A 86 -5.03 -4.27 -12.77
CA GLU A 86 -5.81 -3.29 -13.52
C GLU A 86 -7.02 -2.80 -12.73
N ALA A 87 -7.63 -3.67 -11.93
CA ALA A 87 -8.69 -3.26 -11.03
C ALA A 87 -8.18 -2.31 -9.94
N GLU A 88 -7.02 -2.59 -9.35
CA GLU A 88 -6.36 -1.66 -8.43
C GLU A 88 -6.03 -0.32 -9.09
N LEU A 89 -5.48 -0.33 -10.32
CA LEU A 89 -5.20 0.90 -11.07
C LEU A 89 -6.47 1.74 -11.27
N ARG A 90 -7.56 1.12 -11.73
CA ARG A 90 -8.85 1.82 -11.90
C ARG A 90 -9.37 2.40 -10.58
N THR A 91 -9.29 1.62 -9.51
CA THR A 91 -9.72 2.06 -8.17
C THR A 91 -8.89 3.22 -7.65
N LEU A 92 -7.57 3.15 -7.73
CA LEU A 92 -6.67 4.21 -7.25
C LEU A 92 -6.83 5.50 -8.07
N CYS A 93 -7.18 5.40 -9.35
CA CYS A 93 -7.47 6.54 -10.21
C CYS A 93 -8.92 7.05 -10.12
N ASP A 94 -9.79 6.38 -9.35
CA ASP A 94 -11.19 6.78 -9.23
C ASP A 94 -11.31 8.14 -8.51
N PRO A 95 -12.06 9.12 -9.05
CA PRO A 95 -12.23 10.43 -8.42
C PRO A 95 -12.76 10.38 -6.97
N ARG A 96 -13.48 9.32 -6.60
CA ARG A 96 -13.98 9.11 -5.22
C ARG A 96 -12.84 8.98 -4.21
N ILE A 97 -11.71 8.38 -4.60
CA ILE A 97 -10.54 8.24 -3.73
C ILE A 97 -9.93 9.60 -3.44
N ARG A 98 -9.83 10.47 -4.44
CA ARG A 98 -9.35 11.85 -4.19
C ARG A 98 -10.29 12.62 -3.26
N ARG A 99 -11.61 12.45 -3.40
CA ARG A 99 -12.60 13.10 -2.52
C ARG A 99 -12.47 12.61 -1.09
N VAL A 100 -12.40 11.29 -0.85
CA VAL A 100 -12.30 10.77 0.51
C VAL A 100 -11.00 11.16 1.21
N LEU A 101 -9.87 11.21 0.49
CA LEU A 101 -8.61 11.69 1.07
C LEU A 101 -8.74 13.13 1.57
N VAL A 102 -9.41 14.00 0.80
CA VAL A 102 -9.68 15.39 1.22
C VAL A 102 -10.65 15.44 2.41
N GLU A 103 -11.75 14.68 2.37
CA GLU A 103 -12.74 14.59 3.46
C GLU A 103 -12.11 14.13 4.79
N GLN A 104 -11.14 13.24 4.74
CA GLN A 104 -10.44 12.72 5.92
C GLN A 104 -9.17 13.52 6.28
N ALA A 105 -8.92 14.65 5.60
CA ALA A 105 -7.71 15.46 5.77
C ALA A 105 -6.40 14.65 5.61
N ILE A 106 -6.42 13.60 4.77
CA ILE A 106 -5.26 12.76 4.50
C ILE A 106 -4.43 13.39 3.38
N ARG A 107 -3.15 13.59 3.67
CA ARG A 107 -2.15 14.05 2.69
C ARG A 107 -1.36 12.86 2.16
N LEU A 108 -1.37 12.67 0.84
CA LEU A 108 -0.45 11.74 0.18
C LEU A 108 0.97 12.30 0.24
N ILE A 109 1.91 11.48 0.69
CA ILE A 109 3.32 11.81 0.81
C ILE A 109 4.19 10.66 0.28
N SER A 110 5.41 10.99 -0.11
CA SER A 110 6.44 9.99 -0.41
C SER A 110 7.30 9.70 0.83
N TYR A 111 8.09 8.62 0.78
CA TYR A 111 9.12 8.36 1.79
C TYR A 111 10.20 9.45 1.87
N HIS A 112 10.42 10.18 0.78
CA HIS A 112 11.30 11.35 0.78
C HIS A 112 10.70 12.53 1.56
N ASP A 113 9.38 12.72 1.50
CA ASP A 113 8.70 13.73 2.32
C ASP A 113 8.65 13.31 3.78
N PHE A 114 8.41 12.02 4.05
CA PHE A 114 8.46 11.46 5.41
C PHE A 114 9.81 11.70 6.09
N ALA A 115 10.91 11.50 5.37
CA ALA A 115 12.26 11.76 5.89
C ALA A 115 12.50 13.23 6.32
N LYS A 116 11.65 14.17 5.88
CA LYS A 116 11.69 15.59 6.28
C LYS A 116 10.77 15.92 7.45
N LEU A 117 9.89 14.99 7.84
CA LEU A 117 8.97 15.13 8.98
C LEU A 117 9.57 14.57 10.27
N CYS A 118 10.66 13.81 10.17
CA CYS A 118 11.35 13.13 11.27
C CYS A 118 12.69 13.79 11.62
#